data_AF-A0A2G5IG70-F1
#
_entry.id   AF-A0A2G5IG70-F1
#
_cell.length_a   1.000
_cell.length_b   1.000
_cell.length_c   1.000
_cell.angle_alpha   90.00
_cell.angle_beta   90.00
_cell.angle_gamma   90.00
#
_symmetry.space_group_name_H-M   'P 1'
#
loop_
_entity.id
_entity.type
_entity.pdbx_description
1 polymer ?
#
loop_
_entity_poly.entity_id
_entity_poly.type
_entity_poly.pdbx_seq_one_letter_code
_entity_poly.pdbx_strand_id
1 'polypeptide(L)'
;MVHAQFDSNARQQLAIAAVEAKTRKDLTWQQIADAAGLSVAFVTAAVLGQHALPEKSAKAVAELLGLDNDAAMLLRTIPTRGSIEGGIPTDPTVYRFYEIIQVYGTTLKALVHEQFGDGIISAINFKLDVKKVADPEGGERAVITLDGKYLPYKPF
;
A
#
# COMPACT_ATOMS: atom_id res chain seq x y z
N MET A 1 -3.31 -11.70 20.06
CA MET A 1 -3.92 -10.44 20.53
C MET A 1 -3.64 -9.37 19.48
N VAL A 2 -4.60 -8.48 19.21
CA VAL A 2 -4.44 -7.41 18.20
C VAL A 2 -3.91 -6.17 18.91
N HIS A 3 -2.85 -5.58 18.38
CA HIS A 3 -2.23 -4.36 18.91
C HIS A 3 -2.22 -3.29 17.83
N ALA A 4 -2.31 -2.02 18.23
CA ALA A 4 -2.31 -0.87 17.34
C ALA A 4 -1.27 0.16 17.77
N GLN A 5 -0.75 0.90 16.79
CA GLN A 5 0.01 2.13 17.01
C GLN A 5 -0.96 3.31 16.98
N PHE A 6 -0.61 4.38 17.70
CA PHE A 6 -1.43 5.60 17.78
C PHE A 6 -0.75 6.82 17.15
N ASP A 7 0.50 6.68 16.72
CA ASP A 7 1.24 7.60 15.87
C ASP A 7 2.03 6.82 14.80
N SER A 8 2.56 7.50 13.80
CA SER A 8 3.28 6.87 12.69
C SER A 8 4.77 6.63 12.94
N ASN A 9 5.36 7.25 13.98
CA ASN A 9 6.81 7.38 14.12
C ASN A 9 7.49 6.02 14.25
N ALA A 10 7.03 5.17 15.17
CA ALA A 10 7.61 3.85 15.37
C ALA A 10 7.65 3.01 14.07
N ARG A 11 6.56 3.06 13.29
CA ARG A 11 6.46 2.34 12.01
C ARG A 11 7.28 2.97 10.90
N GLN A 12 7.46 4.28 10.91
CA GLN A 12 8.35 4.98 9.98
C GLN A 12 9.83 4.66 10.27
N GLN A 13 10.25 4.63 11.54
CA GLN A 13 11.62 4.23 11.91
C GLN A 13 11.93 2.78 11.49
N LEU A 14 10.97 1.88 11.72
CA LEU A 14 11.10 0.50 11.24
C LEU A 14 11.14 0.42 9.71
N ALA A 15 10.32 1.21 9.00
CA ALA A 15 10.35 1.24 7.54
C ALA A 15 11.73 1.70 7.01
N ILE A 16 12.35 2.71 7.64
CA ILE A 16 13.70 3.16 7.32
C ILE A 16 14.69 2.00 7.48
N ALA A 17 14.72 1.36 8.66
CA ALA A 17 15.61 0.23 8.92
C ALA A 17 15.40 -0.94 7.94
N ALA A 18 14.14 -1.24 7.60
CA ALA A 18 13.79 -2.30 6.67
C ALA A 18 14.24 -1.99 5.23
N VAL A 19 14.07 -0.75 4.77
CA VAL A 19 14.53 -0.31 3.44
C VAL A 19 16.06 -0.28 3.35
N GLU A 20 16.75 0.14 4.41
CA GLU A 20 18.21 0.05 4.48
C GLU A 20 18.68 -1.40 4.39
N ALA A 21 18.06 -2.31 5.17
CA ALA A 21 18.38 -3.73 5.15
C ALA A 21 18.13 -4.36 3.79
N LYS A 22 16.98 -4.06 3.16
CA LYS A 22 16.65 -4.47 1.79
C LYS A 22 17.73 -4.01 0.81
N THR A 23 18.17 -2.76 0.91
CA THR A 23 19.19 -2.17 0.01
C THR A 23 20.55 -2.82 0.21
N ARG A 24 21.01 -3.01 1.45
CA ARG A 24 22.29 -3.67 1.75
C ARG A 24 22.35 -5.12 1.28
N LYS A 25 21.21 -5.82 1.30
CA LYS A 25 21.08 -7.21 0.84
C LYS A 25 20.72 -7.35 -0.64
N ASP A 26 20.59 -6.24 -1.36
CA ASP A 26 20.17 -6.20 -2.77
C ASP A 26 18.88 -6.99 -3.05
N LEU A 27 17.90 -6.87 -2.16
CA LEU A 27 16.62 -7.58 -2.27
C LEU A 27 15.58 -6.78 -3.06
N THR A 28 14.77 -7.47 -3.83
CA THR A 28 13.57 -6.93 -4.48
C THR A 28 12.36 -6.98 -3.55
N TRP A 29 11.34 -6.17 -3.83
CA TRP A 29 10.06 -6.26 -3.12
C TRP A 29 9.35 -7.59 -3.35
N GLN A 30 9.52 -8.20 -4.53
CA GLN A 30 8.98 -9.53 -4.84
C GLN A 30 9.55 -10.58 -3.88
N GLN A 31 10.87 -10.62 -3.69
CA GLN A 31 11.51 -11.58 -2.77
C GLN A 31 11.01 -11.44 -1.32
N ILE A 32 10.78 -10.20 -0.86
CA ILE A 32 10.21 -9.94 0.47
C ILE A 32 8.77 -10.44 0.55
N ALA A 33 7.98 -10.24 -0.51
CA ALA A 33 6.60 -10.70 -0.59
C ALA A 33 6.49 -12.24 -0.64
N ASP A 34 7.40 -12.89 -1.38
CA ASP A 34 7.50 -14.34 -1.47
C ASP A 34 7.78 -14.96 -0.10
N ALA A 35 8.72 -14.38 0.67
CA ALA A 35 9.00 -14.80 2.04
C ALA A 35 7.79 -14.61 2.98
N ALA A 36 7.02 -13.52 2.78
CA ALA A 36 5.82 -13.26 3.55
C ALA A 36 4.62 -14.15 3.17
N GLY A 37 4.60 -14.70 1.95
CA GLY A 37 3.50 -15.48 1.39
C GLY A 37 2.25 -14.66 1.05
N LEU A 38 2.41 -13.38 0.71
CA LEU A 38 1.32 -12.43 0.44
C LEU A 38 1.64 -11.58 -0.80
N SER A 39 0.68 -10.80 -1.30
CA SER A 39 0.91 -9.98 -2.50
C SER A 39 1.97 -8.90 -2.29
N VAL A 40 2.71 -8.58 -3.36
CA VAL A 40 3.78 -7.57 -3.33
C VAL A 40 3.28 -6.23 -2.80
N ALA A 41 2.17 -5.72 -3.32
CA ALA A 41 1.60 -4.44 -2.89
C ALA A 41 1.27 -4.43 -1.39
N PHE A 42 0.66 -5.50 -0.87
CA PHE A 42 0.31 -5.59 0.55
C PHE A 42 1.54 -5.66 1.45
N VAL A 43 2.52 -6.50 1.10
CA VAL A 43 3.74 -6.67 1.91
C VAL A 43 4.61 -5.43 1.87
N THR A 44 4.81 -4.82 0.69
CA THR A 44 5.52 -3.56 0.56
C THR A 44 4.84 -2.48 1.40
N ALA A 45 3.52 -2.33 1.31
CA ALA A 45 2.80 -1.35 2.11
C ALA A 45 2.89 -1.66 3.62
N ALA A 46 2.93 -2.93 4.03
CA ALA A 46 3.14 -3.30 5.43
C ALA A 46 4.56 -2.94 5.92
N VAL A 47 5.60 -3.25 5.14
CA VAL A 47 6.99 -2.86 5.46
C VAL A 47 7.12 -1.34 5.54
N LEU A 48 6.45 -0.61 4.64
CA LEU A 48 6.40 0.86 4.63
C LEU A 48 5.42 1.48 5.65
N GLY A 49 4.93 0.69 6.61
CA GLY A 49 4.17 1.20 7.75
C GLY A 49 2.67 1.39 7.55
N GLN A 50 2.07 0.91 6.44
CA GLN A 50 0.66 1.17 6.09
C GLN A 50 -0.28 -0.04 6.29
N HIS A 51 0.28 -1.24 6.44
CA HIS A 51 -0.47 -2.46 6.79
C HIS A 51 0.18 -3.25 7.92
N ALA A 52 -0.60 -4.10 8.59
CA ALA A 52 -0.08 -5.07 9.55
C ALA A 52 0.15 -6.42 8.84
N LEU A 53 1.25 -7.10 9.16
CA LEU A 53 1.50 -8.46 8.72
C LEU A 53 0.96 -9.48 9.73
N PRO A 54 0.43 -10.63 9.27
CA PRO A 54 0.23 -11.80 10.12
C PRO A 54 1.55 -12.26 10.76
N GLU A 55 1.48 -12.90 11.93
CA GLU A 55 2.67 -13.25 12.71
C GLU A 55 3.71 -14.07 11.93
N LYS A 56 3.28 -15.09 11.17
CA LYS A 56 4.18 -15.90 10.36
C LYS A 56 4.91 -15.06 9.30
N SER A 57 4.17 -14.21 8.59
CA SER A 57 4.72 -13.32 7.57
C SER A 57 5.67 -12.29 8.17
N ALA A 58 5.32 -11.70 9.32
CA ALA A 58 6.16 -10.72 10.01
C ALA A 58 7.52 -11.31 10.43
N LYS A 59 7.52 -12.53 10.99
CA LYS A 59 8.76 -13.24 11.35
C LYS A 59 9.62 -13.54 10.13
N ALA A 60 9.02 -14.06 9.06
CA ALA A 60 9.75 -14.37 7.82
C ALA A 60 10.37 -13.12 7.17
N VAL A 61 9.64 -12.00 7.15
CA VAL A 61 10.15 -10.72 6.63
C VAL A 61 11.28 -10.18 7.51
N ALA A 62 11.12 -10.19 8.83
CA ALA A 62 12.16 -9.74 9.75
C ALA A 62 13.43 -10.60 9.61
N GLU A 63 13.31 -11.92 9.55
CA GLU A 63 14.42 -12.84 9.35
C GLU A 63 15.15 -12.59 8.02
N LEU A 64 14.41 -12.50 6.91
CA LEU A 64 14.97 -12.20 5.59
C LEU A 64 15.74 -10.88 5.59
N LEU A 65 15.21 -9.85 6.27
CA LEU A 65 15.85 -8.53 6.38
C LEU A 65 16.94 -8.49 7.47
N GLY A 66 17.06 -9.51 8.33
CA GLY A 66 17.99 -9.51 9.46
C GLY A 66 17.62 -8.50 10.54
N LEU A 67 16.32 -8.27 10.74
CA LEU A 67 15.76 -7.43 11.79
C LEU A 67 15.44 -8.27 13.03
N ASP A 68 15.39 -7.63 14.19
CA ASP A 68 15.17 -8.30 15.47
C ASP A 68 13.69 -8.67 15.75
N ASN A 69 13.45 -9.25 16.92
CA ASN A 69 12.12 -9.65 17.36
C ASN A 69 11.19 -8.46 17.61
N ASP A 70 11.72 -7.29 17.96
CA ASP A 70 10.94 -6.08 18.20
C ASP A 70 10.41 -5.53 16.87
N ALA A 71 11.23 -5.57 15.81
CA ALA A 71 10.80 -5.29 14.45
C ALA A 71 9.70 -6.27 13.98
N ALA A 72 9.88 -7.58 14.21
CA ALA A 72 8.86 -8.58 13.89
C ALA A 72 7.55 -8.35 14.67
N MET A 73 7.63 -7.94 15.93
CA MET A 73 6.48 -7.54 16.74
C MET A 73 5.79 -6.31 16.14
N LEU A 74 6.55 -5.28 15.80
CA LEU A 74 6.04 -4.01 15.34
C LEU A 74 5.41 -4.11 13.93
N LEU A 75 5.94 -4.96 13.03
CA LEU A 75 5.32 -5.30 11.74
C LEU A 75 3.89 -5.86 11.87
N ARG A 76 3.53 -6.44 13.03
CA ARG A 76 2.21 -7.03 13.29
C ARG A 76 1.20 -6.02 13.82
N THR A 77 1.65 -4.84 14.24
CA THR A 77 0.75 -3.82 14.82
C THR A 77 -0.07 -3.17 13.72
N ILE A 78 -1.35 -2.89 14.00
CA ILE A 78 -2.18 -2.06 13.12
C ILE A 78 -1.58 -0.64 13.15
N PRO A 79 -1.16 -0.08 12.01
CA PRO A 79 -0.50 1.22 12.01
C PRO A 79 -1.51 2.37 12.07
N THR A 80 -1.03 3.52 12.55
CA THR A 80 -1.56 4.82 12.13
C THR A 80 -1.20 5.01 10.66
N ARG A 81 -2.20 4.96 9.78
CA ARG A 81 -2.03 5.05 8.32
C ARG A 81 -1.97 6.50 7.87
N GLY A 82 -1.29 6.73 6.76
CA GLY A 82 -1.08 8.04 6.17
C GLY A 82 0.38 8.20 5.78
N SER A 83 0.70 7.91 4.53
CA SER A 83 2.08 7.96 4.04
C SER A 83 2.52 9.34 3.54
N ILE A 84 1.60 10.31 3.49
CA ILE A 84 1.86 11.67 2.98
C ILE A 84 1.73 12.66 4.14
N GLU A 85 2.83 13.32 4.47
CA GLU A 85 2.86 14.40 5.44
C GLU A 85 2.35 15.71 4.79
N GLY A 86 1.61 16.53 5.53
CA GLY A 86 1.16 17.86 5.04
C GLY A 86 0.05 17.85 3.97
N GLY A 87 -0.48 16.69 3.60
CA GLY A 87 -1.70 16.54 2.78
C GLY A 87 -1.50 16.57 1.25
N ILE A 88 -0.53 17.35 0.74
CA ILE A 88 -0.20 17.37 -0.70
C ILE A 88 1.17 16.70 -0.90
N PRO A 89 1.26 15.63 -1.71
CA PRO A 89 2.54 14.98 -1.98
C PRO A 89 3.49 15.91 -2.74
N THR A 90 4.75 15.94 -2.37
CA THR A 90 5.79 16.74 -3.05
C THR A 90 6.64 15.92 -4.02
N ASP A 91 6.76 14.61 -3.77
CA ASP A 91 7.47 13.70 -4.67
C ASP A 91 6.74 13.60 -6.03
N PRO A 92 7.42 13.82 -7.17
CA PRO A 92 6.78 13.80 -8.48
C PRO A 92 6.07 12.48 -8.81
N THR A 93 6.61 11.33 -8.39
CA THR A 93 6.04 10.00 -8.67
C THR A 93 4.68 9.86 -7.98
N VAL A 94 4.61 10.23 -6.69
CA VAL A 94 3.36 10.20 -5.91
C VAL A 94 2.40 11.31 -6.38
N TYR A 95 2.91 12.50 -6.73
CA TYR A 95 2.10 13.63 -7.16
C TYR A 95 1.27 13.35 -8.41
N ARG A 96 1.75 12.53 -9.36
CA ARG A 96 0.95 12.17 -10.55
C ARG A 96 -0.33 11.44 -10.20
N PHE A 97 -0.36 10.64 -9.14
CA PHE A 97 -1.59 10.01 -8.67
C PHE A 97 -2.58 11.03 -8.10
N TYR A 98 -2.07 12.03 -7.37
CA TYR A 98 -2.89 13.14 -6.89
C TYR A 98 -3.45 13.97 -8.07
N GLU A 99 -2.65 14.24 -9.09
CA GLU A 99 -3.06 14.94 -10.30
C GLU A 99 -4.13 14.16 -11.09
N ILE A 100 -4.02 12.83 -11.19
CA ILE A 100 -5.07 11.98 -11.78
C ILE A 100 -6.41 12.19 -11.06
N ILE A 101 -6.41 12.28 -9.72
CA ILE A 101 -7.63 12.56 -8.95
C ILE A 101 -8.14 13.99 -9.19
N GLN A 102 -7.26 14.98 -9.32
CA GLN A 102 -7.65 16.35 -9.66
C GLN A 102 -8.31 16.45 -11.05
N VAL A 103 -7.81 15.69 -12.03
CA VAL A 103 -8.35 15.70 -13.41
C VAL A 103 -9.62 14.87 -13.53
N TYR A 104 -9.62 13.65 -12.98
CA TYR A 104 -10.67 12.65 -13.23
C TYR A 104 -11.60 12.40 -12.03
N GLY A 105 -11.41 13.05 -10.89
CA GLY A 105 -12.19 12.78 -9.68
C GLY A 105 -13.70 12.95 -9.87
N THR A 106 -14.13 14.02 -10.56
CA THR A 106 -15.54 14.24 -10.90
C THR A 106 -16.06 13.23 -11.92
N THR A 107 -15.24 12.86 -12.91
CA THR A 107 -15.57 11.82 -13.90
C THR A 107 -15.74 10.45 -13.25
N LEU A 108 -14.82 10.05 -12.37
CA LEU A 108 -14.91 8.81 -11.60
C LEU A 108 -16.19 8.78 -10.76
N LYS A 109 -16.52 9.88 -10.07
CA LYS A 109 -17.77 10.00 -9.31
C LYS A 109 -19.00 9.80 -10.20
N ALA A 110 -19.06 10.48 -11.34
CA ALA A 110 -20.19 10.38 -12.26
C ALA A 110 -20.36 8.96 -12.80
N LEU A 111 -19.29 8.34 -13.29
CA LEU A 111 -19.32 6.98 -13.84
C LEU A 111 -19.68 5.93 -12.79
N VAL A 112 -19.19 6.05 -11.55
CA VAL A 112 -19.58 5.16 -10.45
C VAL A 112 -21.08 5.27 -10.19
N HIS A 113 -21.60 6.49 -10.10
CA HIS A 113 -23.02 6.70 -9.84
C HIS A 113 -23.91 6.21 -10.99
N GLU A 114 -23.48 6.35 -12.24
CA GLU A 114 -24.21 5.85 -13.41
C GLU A 114 -24.23 4.30 -13.47
N GLN A 115 -23.09 3.67 -13.21
CA GLN A 115 -22.95 2.21 -13.36
C GLN A 115 -23.40 1.41 -12.14
N PHE A 116 -23.29 1.97 -10.92
CA PHE A 116 -23.55 1.26 -9.67
C PHE A 116 -24.69 1.87 -8.84
N GLY A 117 -24.91 3.18 -8.95
CA GLY A 117 -25.86 3.94 -8.13
C GLY A 117 -25.20 4.75 -7.02
N ASP A 118 -26.01 5.38 -6.17
CA ASP A 118 -25.53 6.23 -5.07
C ASP A 118 -24.77 5.41 -4.01
N GLY A 119 -23.53 5.82 -3.72
CA GLY A 119 -22.62 5.05 -2.86
C GLY A 119 -21.15 5.35 -3.13
N ILE A 120 -20.27 4.40 -2.75
CA ILE A 120 -18.82 4.53 -2.93
C ILE A 120 -18.19 3.22 -3.43
N ILE A 121 -17.00 3.35 -4.01
CA ILE A 121 -16.06 2.24 -4.19
C ILE A 121 -15.13 2.19 -2.96
N SER A 122 -15.13 1.07 -2.24
CA SER A 122 -14.41 0.92 -0.98
C SER A 122 -12.90 0.97 -1.16
N ALA A 123 -12.20 1.67 -0.25
CA ALA A 123 -10.73 1.60 -0.10
C ALA A 123 -10.30 0.64 1.04
N ILE A 124 -11.23 -0.13 1.62
CA ILE A 124 -10.96 -1.11 2.70
C ILE A 124 -11.15 -2.54 2.20
N ASN A 125 -12.32 -2.84 1.62
CA ASN A 125 -12.49 -4.06 0.83
C ASN A 125 -11.97 -3.76 -0.58
N PHE A 126 -10.65 -3.75 -0.67
CA PHE A 126 -9.89 -3.15 -1.75
C PHE A 126 -8.58 -3.89 -1.97
N LYS A 127 -8.13 -3.93 -3.22
CA LYS A 127 -6.78 -4.32 -3.59
C LYS A 127 -6.30 -3.48 -4.78
N LEU A 128 -4.98 -3.38 -4.91
CA LEU A 128 -4.34 -2.78 -6.07
C LEU A 128 -3.19 -3.65 -6.56
N ASP A 129 -2.88 -3.53 -7.85
CA ASP A 129 -1.66 -4.06 -8.45
C ASP A 129 -1.07 -3.09 -9.46
N VAL A 130 0.24 -3.21 -9.68
CA VAL A 130 0.99 -2.44 -10.66
C VAL A 130 1.65 -3.42 -11.62
N LYS A 131 1.37 -3.26 -12.91
CA LYS A 131 1.93 -4.09 -13.98
C LYS A 131 2.65 -3.22 -14.99
N LYS A 132 3.87 -3.61 -15.31
CA LYS A 132 4.63 -3.05 -16.42
C LYS A 132 4.21 -3.74 -17.71
N VAL A 133 3.91 -2.96 -18.74
CA VAL A 133 3.57 -3.44 -20.08
C VAL A 133 4.35 -2.67 -21.15
N ALA A 134 4.58 -3.28 -22.31
CA ALA A 134 5.22 -2.59 -23.43
C ALA A 134 4.28 -1.50 -24.00
N ASP A 135 4.84 -0.35 -24.39
CA ASP A 135 4.10 0.68 -25.10
C ASP A 135 4.17 0.42 -26.63
N PRO A 136 3.03 0.33 -27.34
CA PRO A 136 3.01 0.20 -28.80
C PRO A 136 3.74 1.32 -29.55
N GLU A 137 3.84 2.52 -28.97
CA GLU A 137 4.52 3.68 -29.55
C GLU A 137 6.01 3.75 -29.18
N GLY A 138 6.51 2.76 -28.42
CA GLY A 138 7.87 2.70 -27.92
C GLY A 138 7.98 3.11 -26.46
N GLY A 139 8.74 2.34 -25.68
CA GLY A 139 8.86 2.53 -24.23
C GLY A 139 7.97 1.58 -23.43
N GLU A 140 7.57 2.01 -22.23
CA GLU A 140 6.92 1.16 -21.24
C GLU A 140 5.77 1.92 -20.56
N ARG A 141 4.69 1.21 -20.24
CA ARG A 141 3.55 1.74 -19.48
C ARG A 141 3.40 1.03 -18.16
N ALA A 142 2.85 1.74 -17.18
CA ALA A 142 2.34 1.14 -15.95
C ALA A 142 0.81 1.04 -16.05
N VAL A 143 0.28 -0.18 -15.94
CA VAL A 143 -1.14 -0.44 -15.71
C VAL A 143 -1.34 -0.60 -14.21
N ILE A 144 -2.18 0.27 -13.64
CA ILE A 144 -2.48 0.29 -12.22
C ILE A 144 -3.96 -0.02 -12.05
N THR A 145 -4.25 -1.15 -11.41
CA THR A 145 -5.62 -1.61 -11.20
C THR A 145 -6.06 -1.21 -9.81
N LEU A 146 -7.22 -0.55 -9.72
CA LEU A 146 -7.90 -0.24 -8.46
C LEU A 146 -9.18 -1.08 -8.41
N ASP A 147 -9.22 -2.10 -7.55
CA ASP A 147 -10.35 -3.03 -7.43
C ASP A 147 -10.96 -2.91 -6.03
N GLY A 148 -12.11 -2.24 -5.94
CA GLY A 148 -12.80 -1.97 -4.69
C GLY A 148 -14.27 -2.38 -4.74
N LYS A 149 -14.77 -2.89 -3.62
CA LYS A 149 -16.18 -3.27 -3.48
C LYS A 149 -17.09 -2.04 -3.50
N TYR A 150 -18.16 -2.06 -4.31
CA TYR A 150 -19.22 -1.05 -4.26
C TYR A 150 -20.06 -1.19 -2.97
N LEU A 151 -20.34 -0.06 -2.31
CA LEU A 151 -21.13 0.04 -1.09
C LEU A 151 -22.24 1.10 -1.29
N PRO A 152 -23.52 0.70 -1.41
CA PRO A 152 -24.62 1.63 -1.69
C PRO A 152 -25.03 2.43 -0.45
N TYR A 153 -25.43 3.68 -0.65
CA TYR A 153 -26.28 4.38 0.30
C TYR A 153 -27.71 3.85 0.21
N LYS A 154 -28.35 3.66 1.36
CA LYS A 154 -29.74 3.22 1.44
C LYS A 154 -30.56 4.27 2.19
N PRO A 155 -31.75 4.66 1.68
CA PRO A 155 -32.70 5.41 2.48
C PRO A 155 -33.01 4.65 3.77
N PHE A 156 -33.11 5.38 4.88
CA PHE A 156 -33.45 4.85 6.20
C PHE A 156 -34.68 5.56 6.76
#